data_AF-A0A1J6IHL9-F1
#
_entry.id   AF-A0A1J6IHL9-F1
#
_cell.length_a   1.000
_cell.length_b   1.000
_cell.length_c   1.000
_cell.angle_alpha   90.00
_cell.angle_beta   90.00
_cell.angle_gamma   90.00
#
_symmetry.space_group_name_H-M   'P 1'
#
loop_
_entity.id
_entity.type
_entity.pdbx_description
1 polymer ?
#
loop_
_entity_poly.entity_id
_entity_poly.type
_entity_poly.pdbx_seq_one_letter_code
_entity_poly.pdbx_strand_id
1 'polypeptide(L)'
;MEGKKTRGRQKIPMKKIESEDDRYATFSKRRSGLYKKASELVKLCDVDIGIVLFSPTDKPFSFFHPTAEAIIDRFFNPNTQLSESNRLVAAHARNKVDQLNNRREVFDNIKEITSAHALLLDKMKESGQKYWWESIEQFNADEVTKFEDWLSTSIFNMNNRLKQLENEA
;
A
#
# COMPACT_ATOMS: atom_id res chain seq x y z
N MET A 1 5.54 -37.32 10.44
CA MET A 1 5.23 -36.53 9.24
C MET A 1 3.99 -35.71 9.53
N GLU A 2 4.12 -34.42 9.79
CA GLU A 2 2.98 -33.55 10.09
C GLU A 2 2.14 -33.33 8.81
N GLY A 3 0.88 -33.78 8.83
CA GLY A 3 -0.03 -33.64 7.69
C GLY A 3 -0.45 -32.18 7.46
N LYS A 4 -0.82 -31.84 6.22
CA LYS A 4 -1.33 -30.50 5.88
C LYS A 4 -2.61 -30.18 6.66
N LYS A 5 -2.62 -29.04 7.37
CA LYS A 5 -3.75 -28.57 8.21
C LYS A 5 -5.03 -28.27 7.42
N THR A 6 -4.94 -27.89 6.15
CA THR A 6 -6.12 -27.63 5.29
C THR A 6 -5.89 -28.11 3.86
N ARG A 7 -6.99 -28.31 3.13
CA ARG A 7 -6.96 -28.63 1.68
C ARG A 7 -6.52 -27.45 0.81
N GLY A 8 -6.45 -26.22 1.34
CA GLY A 8 -6.16 -25.02 0.56
C GLY A 8 -7.29 -24.64 -0.41
N ARG A 9 -7.04 -23.70 -1.32
CA ARG A 9 -8.03 -23.24 -2.31
C ARG A 9 -8.43 -24.38 -3.25
N GLN A 10 -9.71 -24.75 -3.22
CA GLN A 10 -10.26 -25.78 -4.12
C GLN A 10 -10.88 -25.14 -5.36
N LYS A 11 -10.72 -25.81 -6.50
CA LYS A 11 -11.43 -25.46 -7.74
C LYS A 11 -12.91 -25.83 -7.57
N ILE A 12 -13.79 -24.90 -7.92
CA ILE A 12 -15.24 -25.13 -7.94
C ILE A 12 -15.80 -24.90 -9.35
N PRO A 13 -16.87 -25.59 -9.77
CA PRO A 13 -17.51 -25.35 -11.06
C PRO A 13 -18.08 -23.93 -11.17
N MET A 14 -18.10 -23.35 -12.38
CA MET A 14 -18.71 -22.04 -12.66
C MET A 14 -20.21 -22.18 -12.92
N LYS A 15 -20.94 -22.58 -11.87
CA LYS A 15 -22.41 -22.67 -11.82
C LYS A 15 -22.92 -22.15 -10.47
N LYS A 16 -24.24 -22.10 -10.29
CA LYS A 16 -24.84 -21.74 -8.99
C LYS A 16 -24.32 -22.69 -7.90
N ILE A 17 -23.94 -22.11 -6.76
CA ILE A 17 -23.56 -22.88 -5.57
C ILE A 17 -24.84 -23.22 -4.83
N GLU A 18 -25.13 -24.52 -4.72
CA GLU A 18 -26.39 -25.02 -4.14
C GLU A 18 -26.42 -24.82 -2.62
N SER A 19 -25.34 -25.19 -1.94
CA SER A 19 -25.13 -24.94 -0.51
C SER A 19 -25.25 -23.45 -0.20
N GLU A 20 -26.19 -23.10 0.67
CA GLU A 20 -26.51 -21.72 1.02
C GLU A 20 -25.37 -21.04 1.79
N ASP A 21 -24.80 -21.71 2.78
CA ASP A 21 -23.66 -21.21 3.56
C ASP A 21 -22.44 -20.96 2.66
N ASP A 22 -22.12 -21.91 1.78
CA ASP A 22 -21.02 -21.75 0.83
C ASP A 22 -21.27 -20.62 -0.16
N ARG A 23 -22.54 -20.44 -0.57
CA ARG A 23 -22.95 -19.36 -1.46
C ARG A 23 -22.80 -18.00 -0.77
N TYR A 24 -23.19 -17.87 0.51
CA TYR A 24 -23.00 -16.63 1.28
C TYR A 24 -21.52 -16.31 1.53
N ALA A 25 -20.74 -17.32 1.94
CA ALA A 25 -19.31 -17.16 2.15
C ALA A 25 -18.61 -16.78 0.83
N THR A 26 -18.98 -17.42 -0.28
CA THR A 26 -18.42 -17.14 -1.60
C THR A 26 -18.82 -15.76 -2.11
N PHE A 27 -20.07 -15.35 -1.97
CA PHE A 27 -20.52 -14.00 -2.32
C PHE A 27 -19.68 -12.94 -1.58
N SER A 28 -19.53 -13.10 -0.27
CA SER A 28 -18.77 -12.15 0.56
C SER A 28 -17.30 -12.06 0.12
N LYS A 29 -16.66 -13.21 -0.10
CA LYS A 29 -15.25 -13.27 -0.57
C LYS A 29 -15.09 -12.69 -1.98
N ARG A 30 -15.95 -13.07 -2.92
CA ARG A 30 -15.87 -12.61 -4.32
C ARG A 30 -16.20 -11.13 -4.45
N ARG A 31 -17.20 -10.62 -3.72
CA ARG A 31 -17.52 -9.19 -3.66
C ARG A 31 -16.34 -8.38 -3.15
N SER A 32 -15.72 -8.80 -2.05
CA SER A 32 -14.52 -8.14 -1.52
C SER A 32 -13.36 -8.16 -2.53
N GLY A 33 -13.11 -9.31 -3.17
CA GLY A 33 -12.08 -9.43 -4.21
C GLY A 33 -12.36 -8.54 -5.43
N LEU A 34 -13.62 -8.48 -5.87
CA LEU A 34 -14.05 -7.63 -6.98
C LEU A 34 -13.84 -6.14 -6.66
N TYR A 35 -14.22 -5.70 -5.46
CA TYR A 35 -14.03 -4.32 -5.02
C TYR A 35 -12.55 -3.95 -4.93
N LYS A 36 -11.72 -4.88 -4.44
CA LYS A 36 -10.27 -4.70 -4.43
C LYS A 36 -9.73 -4.49 -5.84
N LYS A 37 -10.18 -5.30 -6.81
CA LYS A 37 -9.78 -5.15 -8.22
C LYS A 37 -10.28 -3.86 -8.86
N ALA A 38 -11.52 -3.46 -8.58
CA ALA A 38 -12.06 -2.18 -9.04
C ALA A 38 -11.24 -1.00 -8.49
N SER A 39 -10.91 -1.02 -7.20
CA SER A 39 -10.04 -0.01 -6.59
C SER A 39 -8.64 -0.01 -7.19
N GLU A 40 -8.05 -1.18 -7.48
CA GLU A 40 -6.76 -1.27 -8.19
C GLU A 40 -6.82 -0.62 -9.58
N LEU A 41 -7.89 -0.88 -10.35
CA LEU A 41 -8.08 -0.26 -11.67
C LEU A 41 -8.23 1.26 -11.59
N VAL A 42 -9.06 1.76 -10.67
CA VAL A 42 -9.20 3.20 -10.42
C VAL A 42 -7.84 3.85 -10.16
N LYS A 43 -7.03 3.25 -9.28
CA LYS A 43 -5.71 3.79 -8.92
C LYS A 43 -4.69 3.77 -10.07
N LEU A 44 -4.73 2.74 -10.91
CA LEU A 44 -3.73 2.54 -11.97
C LEU A 44 -4.08 3.25 -13.27
N CYS A 45 -5.36 3.41 -13.55
CA CYS A 45 -5.84 3.83 -14.87
C CYS A 45 -6.73 5.08 -14.84
N ASP A 46 -7.01 5.66 -13.66
CA ASP A 46 -7.93 6.80 -13.48
C ASP A 46 -9.27 6.59 -14.22
N VAL A 47 -9.95 5.49 -13.90
CA VAL A 47 -11.18 5.07 -14.59
C VAL A 47 -12.42 5.25 -13.73
N ASP A 48 -13.49 5.68 -14.39
CA ASP A 48 -14.84 5.76 -13.83
C ASP A 48 -15.48 4.36 -13.79
N ILE A 49 -15.85 3.87 -12.59
CA ILE A 49 -16.40 2.54 -12.36
C ILE A 49 -17.64 2.60 -11.47
N GLY A 50 -18.71 1.91 -11.87
CA GLY A 50 -19.87 1.61 -11.04
C GLY A 50 -20.16 0.12 -10.99
N ILE A 51 -20.37 -0.41 -9.78
CA ILE A 51 -20.71 -1.82 -9.53
C ILE A 51 -21.90 -1.85 -8.58
N VAL A 52 -22.93 -2.62 -8.94
CA VAL A 52 -24.10 -2.90 -8.09
C VAL A 52 -24.30 -4.42 -8.04
N LEU A 53 -24.45 -4.97 -6.84
CA LEU A 53 -24.59 -6.38 -6.57
C LEU A 53 -25.72 -6.60 -5.55
N PHE A 54 -26.48 -7.67 -5.71
CA PHE A 54 -27.43 -8.14 -4.70
C PHE A 54 -26.88 -9.40 -4.05
N SER A 55 -26.91 -9.48 -2.72
CA SER A 55 -26.61 -10.73 -2.01
C SER A 55 -27.69 -11.77 -2.31
N PRO A 56 -27.46 -13.05 -1.98
CA PRO A 56 -28.51 -14.05 -2.06
C PRO A 56 -29.68 -13.81 -1.06
N THR A 57 -29.57 -12.80 -0.19
CA THR A 57 -30.65 -12.30 0.69
C THR A 57 -31.25 -10.99 0.15
N ASP A 58 -31.07 -10.70 -1.14
CA ASP A 58 -31.52 -9.48 -1.83
C ASP A 58 -31.04 -8.15 -1.23
N LYS A 59 -29.97 -8.16 -0.43
CA LYS A 59 -29.38 -6.94 0.11
C LYS A 59 -28.46 -6.30 -0.93
N PRO A 60 -28.63 -5.01 -1.28
CA PRO A 60 -27.79 -4.33 -2.24
C PRO A 60 -26.41 -4.00 -1.65
N PHE A 61 -25.39 -4.09 -2.50
CA PHE A 61 -24.03 -3.65 -2.26
C PHE A 61 -23.54 -2.91 -3.50
N SER A 62 -22.81 -1.82 -3.30
CA SER A 62 -22.28 -1.04 -4.40
C SER A 62 -20.83 -0.61 -4.20
N PHE A 63 -20.19 -0.25 -5.31
CA PHE A 63 -18.90 0.43 -5.37
C PHE A 63 -18.97 1.43 -6.52
N PHE A 64 -18.63 2.69 -6.26
CA PHE A 64 -18.62 3.75 -7.25
C PHE A 64 -17.35 4.58 -7.14
N HIS A 65 -16.82 4.96 -8.29
CA HIS A 65 -15.78 5.98 -8.41
C HIS A 65 -16.01 6.73 -9.73
N PRO A 66 -16.01 8.08 -9.76
CA PRO A 66 -15.69 8.98 -8.65
C PRO A 66 -16.82 9.13 -7.61
N THR A 67 -18.09 9.17 -8.03
CA THR A 67 -19.27 9.16 -7.14
C THR A 67 -20.41 8.37 -7.78
N ALA A 68 -21.42 7.99 -6.99
CA ALA A 68 -22.58 7.30 -7.53
C ALA A 68 -23.34 8.19 -8.52
N GLU A 69 -23.56 9.45 -8.16
CA GLU A 69 -24.28 10.46 -8.94
C GLU A 69 -23.58 10.67 -10.29
N ALA A 70 -22.26 10.87 -10.28
CA ALA A 70 -21.50 11.08 -11.51
C ALA A 70 -21.60 9.88 -12.47
N ILE A 71 -21.57 8.65 -11.93
CA ILE A 71 -21.68 7.43 -12.73
C ILE A 71 -23.10 7.21 -13.24
N ILE A 72 -24.10 7.41 -12.38
CA ILE A 72 -25.51 7.24 -12.71
C ILE A 72 -25.96 8.28 -13.74
N ASP A 73 -25.63 9.56 -13.52
CA ASP A 73 -25.96 10.65 -14.44
C ASP A 73 -25.35 10.38 -15.82
N ARG A 74 -24.07 9.98 -15.88
CA ARG A 74 -23.38 9.66 -17.14
C ARG A 74 -23.98 8.42 -17.82
N PHE A 75 -24.46 7.44 -17.05
CA PHE A 75 -25.09 6.25 -17.59
C PHE A 75 -26.44 6.56 -18.25
N PHE A 76 -27.28 7.36 -17.58
CA PHE A 76 -28.60 7.74 -18.11
C PHE A 76 -28.53 8.84 -19.16
N ASN A 77 -27.59 9.77 -19.04
CA ASN A 77 -27.46 10.94 -19.91
C ASN A 77 -25.99 11.13 -20.38
N PRO A 78 -25.50 10.31 -21.32
CA PRO A 78 -24.08 10.30 -21.70
C PRO A 78 -23.56 11.63 -22.27
N ASN A 79 -24.44 12.43 -22.86
CA ASN A 79 -24.11 13.71 -23.50
C ASN A 79 -24.33 14.92 -22.58
N THR A 80 -24.91 14.71 -21.40
CA THR A 80 -25.23 15.79 -20.48
C THR A 80 -24.05 16.03 -19.55
N GLN A 81 -23.61 17.27 -19.46
CA GLN A 81 -22.61 17.64 -18.47
C GLN A 81 -23.19 17.52 -17.07
N LEU A 82 -22.40 16.97 -16.14
CA LEU A 82 -22.74 16.95 -14.73
C LEU A 82 -22.98 18.38 -14.22
N SER A 83 -23.89 18.52 -13.26
CA SER A 83 -24.05 19.79 -12.55
C SER A 83 -22.73 20.23 -11.93
N GLU A 84 -22.53 21.55 -11.80
CA GLU A 84 -21.26 22.07 -11.27
C GLU A 84 -20.93 21.48 -9.89
N SER A 85 -21.94 21.33 -9.03
CA SER A 85 -21.80 20.66 -7.74
C SER A 85 -21.27 19.23 -7.89
N ASN A 86 -21.90 18.41 -8.75
CA ASN A 86 -21.50 17.01 -8.96
C ASN A 86 -20.09 16.91 -9.57
N ARG A 87 -19.72 17.84 -10.45
CA ARG A 87 -18.36 17.93 -11.01
C ARG A 87 -17.31 18.19 -9.94
N LEU A 88 -17.57 19.13 -9.02
CA LEU A 88 -16.67 19.45 -7.92
C LEU A 88 -16.51 18.26 -6.95
N VAL A 89 -17.60 17.59 -6.59
CA VAL A 89 -17.53 16.40 -5.72
C VAL A 89 -16.75 15.27 -6.39
N ALA A 90 -16.99 15.02 -7.68
CA ALA A 90 -16.27 14.01 -8.44
C ALA A 90 -14.76 14.33 -8.56
N ALA A 91 -14.41 15.60 -8.82
CA ALA A 91 -13.02 16.05 -8.87
C ALA A 91 -12.32 15.89 -7.51
N HIS A 92 -13.00 16.21 -6.42
CA HIS A 92 -12.48 16.01 -5.07
C HIS A 92 -12.24 14.51 -4.78
N ALA A 93 -13.17 13.63 -5.18
CA ALA A 93 -13.01 12.18 -5.01
C ALA A 93 -11.80 11.63 -5.78
N ARG A 94 -11.55 12.11 -7.01
CA ARG A 94 -10.34 11.76 -7.78
C ARG A 94 -9.08 12.24 -7.11
N ASN A 95 -9.03 13.52 -6.73
CA ASN A 95 -7.87 14.09 -6.04
C ASN A 95 -7.54 13.35 -4.74
N LYS A 96 -8.58 12.88 -4.02
CA LYS A 96 -8.38 12.07 -2.82
C LYS A 96 -7.68 10.74 -3.12
N VAL A 97 -8.01 10.08 -4.22
CA VAL A 97 -7.34 8.85 -4.66
C VAL A 97 -5.88 9.14 -4.99
N ASP A 98 -5.59 10.22 -5.71
CA ASP A 98 -4.21 10.60 -6.06
C ASP A 98 -3.37 10.88 -4.82
N GLN A 99 -3.90 11.65 -3.87
CA GLN A 99 -3.22 11.91 -2.59
C GLN A 99 -2.89 10.61 -1.84
N LEU A 100 -3.81 9.65 -1.82
CA LEU A 100 -3.59 8.37 -1.16
C LEU A 100 -2.57 7.50 -1.89
N ASN A 101 -2.54 7.56 -3.22
CA ASN A 101 -1.54 6.87 -4.04
C ASN A 101 -0.14 7.43 -3.79
N ASN A 102 0.02 8.75 -3.80
CA ASN A 102 1.30 9.42 -3.51
C ASN A 102 1.81 9.07 -2.10
N ARG A 103 0.91 9.10 -1.10
CA ARG A 103 1.27 8.71 0.28
C ARG A 103 1.71 7.25 0.34
N ARG A 104 1.04 6.36 -0.39
CA ARG A 104 1.40 4.94 -0.44
C ARG A 104 2.78 4.73 -1.03
N GLU A 105 3.12 5.43 -2.12
CA GLU A 105 4.44 5.36 -2.75
C GLU A 105 5.55 5.73 -1.76
N VAL A 106 5.37 6.82 -1.00
CA VAL A 106 6.30 7.21 0.08
C VAL A 106 6.46 6.09 1.12
N PHE A 107 5.36 5.46 1.54
CA PHE A 107 5.42 4.36 2.50
C PHE A 107 6.11 3.11 1.94
N ASP A 108 5.87 2.77 0.67
CA ASP A 108 6.50 1.64 0.01
C ASP A 108 8.03 1.86 -0.08
N ASN A 109 8.48 3.08 -0.39
CA ASN A 109 9.90 3.46 -0.38
C ASN A 109 10.54 3.34 1.02
N ILE A 110 9.88 3.86 2.06
CA ILE A 110 10.36 3.76 3.45
C ILE A 110 10.48 2.29 3.87
N LYS A 111 9.51 1.47 3.51
CA LYS A 111 9.51 0.05 3.83
C LYS A 111 10.67 -0.68 3.17
N GLU A 112 10.97 -0.37 1.91
CA GLU A 112 12.10 -0.94 1.19
C GLU A 112 13.43 -0.57 1.84
N ILE A 113 13.65 0.72 2.14
CA ILE A 113 14.84 1.20 2.86
C ILE A 113 15.00 0.49 4.20
N THR A 114 13.91 0.41 4.98
CA THR A 114 13.93 -0.23 6.31
C THR A 114 14.25 -1.72 6.21
N SER A 115 13.70 -2.40 5.20
CA SER A 115 13.96 -3.84 4.97
C SER A 115 15.41 -4.08 4.55
N ALA A 116 15.96 -3.24 3.67
CA ALA A 116 17.36 -3.29 3.27
C ALA A 116 18.29 -3.04 4.47
N HIS A 117 17.97 -2.05 5.31
CA HIS A 117 18.72 -1.75 6.53
C HIS A 117 18.70 -2.92 7.52
N ALA A 118 17.55 -3.56 7.73
CA ALA A 118 17.44 -4.74 8.59
C ALA A 118 18.34 -5.90 8.10
N LEU A 119 18.36 -6.17 6.80
CA LEU A 119 19.23 -7.21 6.21
C LEU A 119 20.72 -6.89 6.34
N LEU A 120 21.10 -5.61 6.24
CA LEU A 120 22.48 -5.19 6.47
C LEU A 120 22.89 -5.43 7.92
N LEU A 121 22.04 -5.08 8.88
CA LEU A 121 22.30 -5.33 10.31
C LEU A 121 22.44 -6.81 10.63
N ASP A 122 21.60 -7.67 10.04
CA ASP A 122 21.69 -9.12 10.25
C ASP A 122 22.99 -9.70 9.67
N LYS A 123 23.39 -9.29 8.46
CA LYS A 123 24.68 -9.70 7.87
C LYS A 123 25.88 -9.21 8.68
N MET A 124 25.79 -8.00 9.23
CA MET A 124 26.83 -7.45 10.10
C MET A 124 26.99 -8.31 11.36
N LYS A 125 25.88 -8.73 11.99
CA LYS A 125 25.91 -9.66 13.14
C LYS A 125 26.48 -11.03 12.80
N GLU A 126 26.11 -11.59 11.65
CA GLU A 126 26.60 -12.92 11.19
C GLU A 126 28.09 -12.93 10.86
N SER A 127 28.64 -11.80 10.39
CA SER A 127 30.08 -11.69 10.10
C SER A 127 30.96 -11.69 11.35
N GLY A 128 30.37 -11.70 12.55
CA GLY A 128 31.10 -11.71 13.82
C GLY A 128 31.88 -10.42 14.08
N GLN A 129 31.78 -9.40 13.22
CA GLN A 129 32.24 -8.05 13.50
C GLN A 129 31.30 -7.41 14.53
N LYS A 130 31.50 -7.77 15.80
CA LYS A 130 30.97 -6.98 16.92
C LYS A 130 31.68 -5.65 16.90
N TYR A 131 31.09 -4.67 16.25
CA TYR A 131 31.67 -3.35 16.19
C TYR A 131 31.65 -2.72 17.57
N TRP A 132 32.74 -2.07 17.95
CA TRP A 132 32.95 -1.57 19.31
C TRP A 132 31.81 -0.64 19.80
N TRP A 133 31.14 0.08 18.89
CA TRP A 133 29.99 0.95 19.20
C TRP A 133 28.68 0.20 19.56
N GLU A 134 28.56 -1.10 19.30
CA GLU A 134 27.38 -1.90 19.71
C GLU A 134 27.32 -2.14 21.22
N SER A 135 28.37 -1.78 21.95
CA SER A 135 28.44 -1.81 23.41
C SER A 135 28.64 -0.41 23.97
N ILE A 136 28.06 0.63 23.33
CA ILE A 136 28.14 2.02 23.80
C ILE A 136 27.64 2.19 25.24
N GLU A 137 26.72 1.32 25.68
CA GLU A 137 26.25 1.25 27.06
C GLU A 137 27.36 0.89 28.07
N GLN A 138 28.48 0.34 27.61
CA GLN A 138 29.64 -0.03 28.42
C GLN A 138 30.75 1.03 28.39
N PHE A 139 30.58 2.12 27.65
CA PHE A 139 31.62 3.14 27.48
C PHE A 139 31.72 4.03 28.73
N ASN A 140 32.94 4.44 29.06
CA ASN A 140 33.15 5.52 30.01
C ASN A 140 33.04 6.90 29.33
N ALA A 141 33.00 7.98 30.11
CA ALA A 141 32.75 9.33 29.59
C ALA A 141 33.76 9.79 28.52
N ASP A 142 35.04 9.42 28.67
CA ASP A 142 36.10 9.78 27.71
C ASP A 142 35.95 8.99 26.39
N GLU A 143 35.58 7.72 26.47
CA GLU A 143 35.29 6.88 25.30
C GLU A 143 34.06 7.36 24.52
N VAL A 144 33.00 7.80 25.22
CA VAL A 144 31.82 8.41 24.58
C VAL A 144 32.20 9.71 23.84
N THR A 145 33.04 10.54 24.45
CA THR A 145 33.48 11.83 23.86
C THR A 145 34.29 11.59 22.58
N LYS A 146 35.24 10.65 22.64
CA LYS A 146 36.04 10.25 21.46
C LYS A 146 35.18 9.67 20.33
N PHE A 147 34.12 8.93 20.67
CA PHE A 147 33.20 8.39 19.68
C PHE A 147 32.36 9.49 19.02
N GLU A 148 31.88 10.46 19.80
CA GLU A 148 31.13 11.63 19.29
C GLU A 148 31.98 12.47 18.33
N ASP A 149 33.25 12.74 18.68
CA ASP A 149 34.19 13.47 17.82
C ASP A 149 34.42 12.74 16.49
N TRP A 150 34.59 11.41 16.54
CA TRP A 150 34.78 10.58 15.36
C TRP A 150 33.53 10.56 14.46
N LEU A 151 32.32 10.42 15.04
CA LEU A 151 31.06 10.49 14.31
C LEU A 151 30.86 11.85 13.66
N SER A 152 31.11 12.93 14.40
CA SER A 152 30.98 14.31 13.91
C SER A 152 31.90 14.57 12.71
N THR A 153 33.15 14.11 12.81
CA THR A 153 34.13 14.18 11.71
C THR A 153 33.68 13.37 10.50
N SER A 154 33.18 12.15 10.72
CA SER A 154 32.73 11.26 9.65
C SER A 154 31.50 11.82 8.92
N ILE A 155 30.51 12.35 9.66
CA ILE A 155 29.33 13.02 9.11
C ILE A 155 29.74 14.24 8.29
N PHE A 156 30.65 15.06 8.80
CA PHE A 156 31.18 16.22 8.06
C PHE A 156 31.79 15.81 6.72
N ASN A 157 32.63 14.77 6.71
CA ASN A 157 33.27 14.28 5.50
C ASN A 157 32.25 13.72 4.48
N MET A 158 31.26 12.96 4.94
CA MET A 158 30.20 12.44 4.07
C MET A 158 29.36 13.56 3.46
N ASN A 159 28.98 14.57 4.25
CA ASN A 159 28.22 15.73 3.75
C ASN A 159 29.01 16.55 2.73
N ASN A 160 30.31 16.74 2.94
CA ASN A 160 31.16 17.40 1.94
C ASN A 160 31.22 16.59 0.63
N ARG A 161 31.31 15.26 0.72
CA ARG A 161 31.31 14.41 -0.47
C ARG A 161 29.97 14.47 -1.21
N LEU A 162 28.85 14.47 -0.49
CA LEU A 162 27.52 14.61 -1.07
C LEU A 162 27.39 15.91 -1.88
N LYS A 163 27.81 17.05 -1.29
CA LYS A 163 27.79 18.36 -1.95
C LYS A 163 28.65 18.41 -3.22
N GLN A 164 29.80 17.72 -3.24
CA GLN A 164 30.62 17.63 -4.45
C GLN A 164 29.87 16.91 -5.57
N LEU A 165 29.23 15.79 -5.25
CA LEU A 165 28.47 14.99 -6.22
C LEU A 165 27.23 15.73 -6.75
N GLU A 166 26.58 16.54 -5.92
CA GLU A 166 25.42 17.36 -6.33
C GLU A 166 25.81 18.55 -7.22
N ASN A 167 27.03 19.09 -7.08
CA ASN A 167 27.51 20.20 -7.90
C ASN A 167 28.13 19.76 -9.24
N GLU A 168 28.38 18.46 -9.42
CA GLU A 168 28.90 17.85 -10.65
C GLU A 168 27.78 17.32 -11.56
N ALA A 169 26.52 17.37 -11.13
CA ALA A 169 25.32 16.95 -11.85
C ALA A 169 24.51 18.14 -12.39
#